data_AF-A0A4W3GJ49-F1
#
_entry.id   AF-A0A4W3GJ49-F1
#
_cell.length_a   1.000
_cell.length_b   1.000
_cell.length_c   1.000
_cell.angle_alpha   90.00
_cell.angle_beta   90.00
_cell.angle_gamma   90.00
#
_symmetry.space_group_name_H-M   'P 1'
#
loop_
_entity.id
_entity.type
_entity.pdbx_description
1 polymer ?
#
loop_
_entity_poly.entity_id
_entity_poly.type
_entity_poly.pdbx_seq_one_letter_code
_entity_poly.pdbx_strand_id
1 'polypeptide(L)' 'MSSLNHPHIINIYEVFENKDKIVIVMEFASKGDLYDFINEKHRLSEEAARHVFRQIVSAVHYCHKVPK' A
#
# COMPACT_ATOMS: atom_id res chain seq x y z
N MET A 1 -2.27 0.77 -18.71
CA MET A 1 -1.80 0.28 -17.40
C MET A 1 -3.03 -0.18 -16.63
N SER A 2 -3.17 -1.48 -16.41
CA SER A 2 -4.28 -2.04 -15.62
C SER A 2 -4.22 -1.42 -14.23
N SER A 3 -5.15 -0.53 -13.89
CA SER A 3 -5.19 0.09 -12.58
C SER A 3 -5.46 -0.99 -11.53
N LEU A 4 -4.54 -1.14 -10.58
CA LEU A 4 -4.81 -1.93 -9.40
C LEU A 4 -5.94 -1.23 -8.65
N ASN A 5 -7.04 -1.95 -8.38
CA ASN A 5 -8.18 -1.43 -7.65
C ASN A 5 -8.49 -2.39 -6.50
N HIS A 6 -7.90 -2.10 -5.34
CA HIS A 6 -8.07 -2.90 -4.14
C HIS A 6 -7.94 -2.00 -2.90
N PRO A 7 -8.78 -2.16 -1.86
CA PRO A 7 -8.85 -1.24 -0.71
C PRO A 7 -7.59 -1.20 0.17
N HIS A 8 -6.59 -2.05 -0.09
CA HIS A 8 -5.31 -2.10 0.62
C HIS A 8 -4.12 -1.86 -0.30
N ILE A 9 -4.35 -1.16 -1.42
CA ILE A 9 -3.33 -0.73 -2.37
C ILE A 9 -3.55 0.76 -2.63
N ILE A 10 -2.46 1.55 -2.56
CA ILE A 10 -2.49 2.99 -2.85
C ILE A 10 -2.89 3.21 -4.31
N ASN A 11 -3.93 4.00 -4.52
CA ASN A 11 -4.36 4.38 -5.86
C ASN A 11 -3.41 5.42 -6.46
N ILE A 12 -3.02 5.21 -7.72
CA ILE A 12 -2.32 6.22 -8.52
C ILE A 12 -3.38 6.99 -9.31
N TYR A 13 -3.45 8.30 -9.10
CA TYR A 13 -4.39 9.18 -9.79
C TYR A 13 -3.84 9.66 -11.12
N GLU A 14 -2.57 10.07 -11.15
CA GLU A 14 -1.95 10.64 -12.34
C GLU A 14 -0.44 10.49 -12.32
N VAL A 15 0.18 10.44 -13.51
CA VAL A 15 1.64 10.42 -13.67
C VAL A 15 2.02 11.50 -14.67
N PHE A 16 2.86 12.44 -14.24
CA PHE A 16 3.46 13.45 -15.11
C PHE A 16 4.92 13.09 -15.34
N GLU A 17 5.36 13.16 -16.59
CA GLU A 17 6.74 12.89 -16.97
C GLU A 17 7.27 14.03 -17.85
N ASN A 18 8.48 14.46 -17.57
CA ASN A 18 9.26 15.33 -18.44
C ASN A 18 10.68 14.77 -18.60
N LYS A 19 11.56 15.49 -19.32
CA LYS A 19 12.90 14.99 -19.65
C LYS A 19 13.76 14.61 -18.43
N ASP A 20 13.51 15.23 -17.27
CA ASP A 20 14.38 15.11 -16.10
C ASP A 20 13.70 14.44 -14.90
N LYS A 21 12.35 14.33 -14.90
CA LYS A 21 11.58 13.95 -13.72
C LYS A 21 10.30 13.19 -14.05
N ILE A 22 9.95 12.29 -13.13
CA ILE A 22 8.64 11.62 -13.05
C ILE A 22 7.98 12.07 -11.76
N VAL A 23 6.72 12.50 -11.83
CA VAL A 23 5.88 12.89 -10.70
C VAL A 23 4.66 11.98 -10.68
N ILE A 24 4.46 11.26 -9.58
CA ILE A 24 3.34 10.33 -9.40
C ILE A 24 2.40 10.91 -8.35
N VAL A 25 1.18 11.28 -8.77
CA VAL A 25 0.11 11.71 -7.88
C VAL A 25 -0.65 10.48 -7.41
N MET A 26 -0.71 10.27 -6.10
CA MET A 26 -1.27 9.06 -5.49
C MET A 26 -2.06 9.35 -4.20
N GLU A 27 -2.81 8.36 -3.74
CA GLU A 27 -3.56 8.40 -2.49
C GLU A 27 -2.65 8.70 -1.28
N PHE A 28 -3.10 9.61 -0.41
CA PHE A 28 -2.35 10.03 0.77
C PHE A 28 -2.71 9.18 1.99
N ALA A 29 -1.80 8.31 2.43
CA ALA A 29 -1.91 7.57 3.68
C ALA A 29 -1.38 8.40 4.86
N SER A 30 -2.28 9.08 5.57
CA SER A 30 -1.92 10.08 6.60
C SER A 30 -1.28 9.54 7.88
N LYS A 31 -1.25 8.21 8.08
CA LYS A 31 -0.80 7.58 9.33
C LYS A 31 0.67 7.13 9.33
N GLY A 32 1.45 7.54 8.34
CA GLY A 32 2.84 7.13 8.20
C GLY A 32 2.98 5.66 7.77
N ASP A 33 4.10 5.05 8.10
CA ASP A 33 4.39 3.66 7.73
C ASP A 33 4.21 2.67 8.89
N LEU A 34 4.14 1.39 8.53
CA LEU A 34 3.93 0.31 9.49
C LEU A 34 5.14 0.07 10.40
N TYR A 35 6.35 0.39 9.92
CA TYR A 35 7.58 0.16 10.68
C TYR A 35 7.64 1.09 11.89
N ASP A 36 7.41 2.39 11.67
CA ASP A 36 7.34 3.39 12.72
C ASP A 36 6.19 3.09 13.69
N PHE A 37 5.02 2.70 13.18
CA PHE A 37 3.90 2.26 14.01
C PHE A 37 4.24 1.08 14.93
N ILE A 38 5.02 0.11 14.45
CA ILE A 38 5.46 -1.03 15.28
C ILE A 38 6.52 -0.58 16.29
N ASN A 39 7.46 0.28 15.89
CA ASN A 39 8.50 0.79 16.77
C ASN A 39 7.92 1.58 17.95
N GLU A 40 6.93 2.43 17.70
CA GLU A 40 6.22 3.19 18.75
C GLU A 40 5.52 2.28 19.76
N LYS A 41 5.02 1.12 19.32
CA LYS A 41 4.32 0.15 20.19
C LYS A 41 5.22 -0.94 20.76
N HIS A 42 6.49 -0.99 20.35
CA HIS A 42 7.46 -2.07 20.55
C HIS A 42 7.07 -3.44 19.99
N ARG A 43 5.85 -3.92 20.28
CA ARG A 43 5.30 -5.18 19.79
C ARG A 43 3.80 -5.06 19.59
N LEU A 44 3.29 -5.69 18.54
CA LEU A 44 1.85 -5.86 18.34
C LEU A 44 1.40 -7.16 19.00
N SER A 45 0.18 -7.17 19.54
CA SER A 45 -0.48 -8.42 19.90
C SER A 45 -0.70 -9.26 18.65
N GLU A 46 -0.80 -10.58 18.79
CA GLU A 46 -1.11 -11.46 17.66
C GLU A 46 -2.40 -11.05 16.95
N GLU A 47 -3.37 -10.53 17.68
CA GLU A 47 -4.62 -10.06 17.11
C GLU A 47 -4.44 -8.86 16.18
N ALA A 48 -3.71 -7.84 16.64
CA ALA A 48 -3.39 -6.68 15.83
C ALA A 48 -2.52 -7.06 14.62
N ALA A 49 -1.48 -7.88 14.85
CA ALA A 49 -0.60 -8.36 13.79
C ALA A 49 -1.38 -9.15 12.72
N ARG A 50 -2.28 -10.04 13.14
CA ARG A 50 -3.15 -10.81 12.22
C ARG A 50 -4.05 -9.89 11.39
N HIS A 51 -4.58 -8.82 11.98
CA HIS A 51 -5.42 -7.88 11.24
C HIS A 51 -4.65 -7.19 10.12
N VAL A 52 -3.48 -6.62 10.43
CA VAL A 52 -2.59 -5.99 9.43
C VAL A 52 -2.17 -7.01 8.36
N PHE A 53 -1.74 -8.20 8.79
CA PHE A 53 -1.27 -9.23 7.87
C PHE A 53 -2.36 -9.70 6.90
N ARG A 54 -3.61 -9.80 7.35
CA ARG A 54 -4.75 -10.11 6.46
C ARG A 54 -4.94 -9.07 5.37
N GLN A 55 -4.77 -7.78 5.69
CA GLN A 55 -4.87 -6.70 4.70
C GLN A 55 -3.77 -6.83 3.64
N ILE A 56 -2.53 -7.06 4.08
CA ILE A 56 -1.36 -7.26 3.20
C ILE A 56 -1.58 -8.46 2.27
N VAL A 57 -1.92 -9.62 2.82
CA VAL A 57 -2.13 -10.85 2.03
C VAL A 57 -3.28 -10.69 1.05
N SER A 58 -4.36 -9.99 1.43
CA SER A 58 -5.47 -9.67 0.50
C SER A 58 -4.99 -8.86 -0.70
N ALA A 59 -4.19 -7.81 -0.48
CA ALA A 59 -3.63 -6.99 -1.55
C ALA A 59 -2.68 -7.78 -2.46
N VAL A 60 -1.75 -8.55 -1.89
CA VAL A 60 -0.79 -9.36 -2.66
C VAL A 60 -1.51 -10.42 -3.48
N HIS A 61 -2.52 -11.09 -2.90
CA HIS A 61 -3.35 -12.05 -3.62
C HIS A 61 -4.09 -11.42 -4.79
N TYR A 62 -4.63 -10.20 -4.61
CA TYR A 62 -5.21 -9.43 -5.70
C TYR A 62 -4.19 -9.18 -6.81
N CYS A 63 -2.99 -8.69 -6.49
CA CYS A 63 -1.92 -8.46 -7.46
C CYS A 63 -1.55 -9.73 -8.25
N HIS A 64 -1.53 -10.90 -7.60
CA HIS A 64 -1.25 -12.17 -8.27
C HIS A 64 -2.36 -12.66 -9.21
N LYS A 65 -3.60 -12.17 -9.02
CA LYS A 65 -4.74 -12.50 -9.89
C LYS A 65 -4.90 -11.57 -11.08
N VAL A 66 -4.39 -10.33 -11.00
CA VAL A 66 -4.47 -9.39 -12.13
C VAL A 66 -3.58 -9.92 -13.26
N PRO A 67 -4.13 -10.22 -14.44
CA PRO A 67 -3.34 -10.68 -15.58
C PRO A 67 -2.32 -9.60 -15.99
N LYS A 68 -1.09 -10.04 -16.29
CA LYS A 68 0.02 -9.18 -16.70
C LYS A 68 -0.20 -8.58 -18.08
#